data_AF-A0A1B6IWV2-F1
#
_entry.id   AF-A0A1B6IWV2-F1
#
_cell.length_a   1.000
_cell.length_b   1.000
_cell.length_c   1.000
_cell.angle_alpha   90.00
_cell.angle_beta   90.00
_cell.angle_gamma   90.00
#
_symmetry.space_group_name_H-M   'P 1'
#
loop_
_entity.id
_entity.type
_entity.pdbx_description
1 polymer ?
#
loop_
_entity_poly.entity_id
_entity_poly.type
_entity_poly.pdbx_seq_one_letter_code
_entity_poly.pdbx_strand_id
1 'polypeptide(L)'
;MALIMQYIDDMHHVFSKHGDPRTNNWLLMSSPFPTLAICLSYVYLVKVLGPRLMENRKPFELRNALIAYNLFQVIFSAWLFYECLMGGWWGEYSFRCQPVDYSNSSSATRMVHVCWWYYFSKFTEFMDTIFFVLRKKNQHVSTLHVIHHGCMPMSVWFGVKFTPGGHSTFFGLLNTFVHIIMYTYYLLAA
;
A
#
# COMPACT_ATOMS: atom_id res chain seq x y z
N MET A 1 -4.44 24.89 19.88
CA MET A 1 -4.14 23.45 20.10
C MET A 1 -5.34 22.66 20.60
N ALA A 2 -6.09 23.11 21.62
CA ALA A 2 -7.25 22.38 22.16
C ALA A 2 -8.32 22.04 21.09
N LEU A 3 -8.68 23.00 20.23
CA LEU A 3 -9.66 22.81 19.15
C LEU A 3 -9.21 21.79 18.09
N ILE A 4 -7.91 21.73 17.79
CA ILE A 4 -7.34 20.77 16.83
C ILE A 4 -7.34 19.38 17.45
N MET A 5 -6.92 19.25 18.71
CA MET A 5 -6.94 17.97 19.41
C MET A 5 -8.36 17.44 19.57
N GLN A 6 -9.33 18.30 19.89
CA GLN A 6 -10.74 17.92 19.95
C GLN A 6 -11.26 17.42 18.60
N TYR A 7 -10.92 18.08 17.50
CA TYR A 7 -11.31 17.62 16.17
C TYR A 7 -10.67 16.27 15.80
N ILE A 8 -9.40 16.07 16.16
CA ILE A 8 -8.71 14.79 15.96
C ILE A 8 -9.40 13.69 16.78
N ASP A 9 -9.72 13.96 18.05
CA ASP A 9 -10.41 13.00 18.92
C ASP A 9 -11.81 12.66 18.41
N ASP A 10 -12.58 13.66 17.94
CA ASP A 10 -13.90 13.46 17.33
C ASP A 10 -13.79 12.58 16.07
N MET A 11 -12.80 12.83 15.21
CA MET A 11 -12.55 12.00 14.03
C MET A 11 -12.16 10.57 14.40
N HIS A 12 -11.27 10.41 15.38
CA HIS A 12 -10.88 9.09 15.89
C HIS A 12 -12.09 8.32 16.41
N HIS A 13 -12.99 8.99 17.14
CA HIS A 13 -14.22 8.38 17.64
C HIS A 13 -15.15 7.97 16.48
N VAL A 14 -15.34 8.82 15.46
CA VAL A 14 -16.15 8.49 14.28
C VAL A 14 -15.57 7.29 13.53
N PHE A 15 -14.27 7.27 13.30
CA PHE A 15 -13.59 6.18 12.59
C PHE A 15 -13.59 4.87 13.37
N SER A 16 -13.42 4.93 14.69
CA SER A 16 -13.47 3.74 15.55
C SER A 16 -14.90 3.17 15.65
N LYS A 17 -15.91 4.04 15.64
CA LYS A 17 -17.33 3.65 15.76
C LYS A 17 -17.90 3.05 14.47
N HIS A 18 -17.54 3.59 13.31
CA HIS A 18 -18.09 3.15 12.01
C HIS A 18 -17.14 2.24 11.22
N GLY A 19 -15.87 2.18 11.61
CA GLY A 19 -14.90 1.27 11.04
C GLY A 19 -15.00 -0.13 11.63
N ASP A 20 -14.30 -1.06 10.99
CA ASP A 20 -14.18 -2.44 11.44
C ASP A 20 -13.37 -2.50 12.75
N PRO A 21 -13.98 -2.96 13.86
CA PRO A 21 -13.31 -2.99 15.15
C PRO A 21 -12.09 -3.91 15.18
N ARG A 22 -12.02 -4.90 14.28
CA ARG A 22 -10.89 -5.86 14.16
C ARG A 22 -9.57 -5.15 13.81
N THR A 23 -9.64 -3.98 13.18
CA THR A 23 -8.46 -3.23 12.71
C THR A 23 -8.02 -2.10 13.64
N ASN A 24 -8.80 -1.76 14.67
CA ASN A 24 -8.62 -0.53 15.46
C ASN A 24 -7.24 -0.40 16.12
N ASN A 25 -6.65 -1.53 16.55
CA ASN A 25 -5.37 -1.55 17.25
C ASN A 25 -4.18 -1.79 16.32
N TRP A 26 -4.40 -1.82 15.01
CA TRP A 26 -3.34 -2.08 14.04
C TRP A 26 -2.57 -0.81 13.70
N LEU A 27 -1.32 -0.98 13.31
CA LEU A 27 -0.43 0.10 12.93
C LEU A 27 -1.06 0.92 11.81
N LEU A 28 -1.09 2.26 12.01
CA LEU A 28 -1.68 3.27 11.11
C LEU A 28 -3.21 3.20 10.93
N MET A 29 -3.95 2.35 11.66
CA MET A 29 -5.42 2.22 11.52
C MET A 29 -6.25 3.06 12.51
N SER A 30 -5.59 3.80 13.40
CA SER A 30 -6.26 4.69 14.35
C SER A 30 -6.87 5.91 13.66
N SER A 31 -6.16 6.50 12.69
CA SER A 31 -6.63 7.65 11.91
C SER A 31 -5.97 7.74 10.54
N PRO A 32 -6.56 8.48 9.58
CA PRO A 32 -6.01 8.62 8.24
C PRO A 32 -4.82 9.58 8.18
N PHE A 33 -4.66 10.45 9.19
CA PHE A 33 -3.67 11.54 9.16
C PHE A 33 -2.22 11.06 9.09
N PRO A 34 -1.78 10.00 9.82
CA PRO A 34 -0.45 9.44 9.65
C PRO A 34 -0.18 8.97 8.21
N THR A 35 -1.14 8.27 7.59
CA THR A 35 -1.06 7.84 6.17
C THR A 35 -0.92 9.05 5.26
N LEU A 36 -1.78 10.06 5.44
CA LEU A 36 -1.74 11.29 4.65
C LEU A 36 -0.40 12.01 4.79
N ALA A 37 0.13 12.11 6.00
CA ALA A 37 1.44 12.73 6.26
C ALA A 37 2.56 11.97 5.54
N ILE A 38 2.54 10.64 5.55
CA ILE A 38 3.51 9.79 4.83
C ILE A 38 3.40 10.01 3.32
N CYS A 39 2.19 10.01 2.76
CA CYS A 39 1.95 10.27 1.33
C CYS A 39 2.45 11.66 0.88
N LEU A 40 2.12 12.71 1.64
CA LEU A 40 2.59 14.07 1.35
C LEU A 40 4.11 14.19 1.45
N SER A 41 4.70 13.55 2.47
CA SER A 41 6.15 13.50 2.65
C SER A 41 6.84 12.79 1.48
N TYR A 42 6.26 11.67 1.00
CA TYR A 42 6.74 10.97 -0.18
C TYR A 42 6.71 11.88 -1.42
N VAL A 43 5.59 12.56 -1.70
CA VAL A 43 5.48 13.46 -2.86
C VAL A 43 6.52 14.57 -2.79
N TYR A 44 6.67 15.21 -1.62
CA TYR A 44 7.69 16.23 -1.40
C TYR A 44 9.11 15.68 -1.61
N LEU A 45 9.39 14.49 -1.08
CA LEU A 45 10.69 13.84 -1.20
C LEU A 45 11.03 13.57 -2.67
N VAL A 46 10.13 12.97 -3.45
CA VAL A 46 10.44 12.55 -4.83
C VAL A 46 10.37 13.68 -5.85
N LYS A 47 9.53 14.70 -5.63
CA LYS A 47 9.40 15.84 -6.57
C LYS A 47 10.28 17.03 -6.26
N VAL A 48 10.63 17.25 -4.99
CA VAL A 48 11.32 18.48 -4.56
C VAL A 48 12.67 18.17 -3.95
N LEU A 49 12.69 17.47 -2.82
CA LEU A 49 13.93 17.30 -2.04
C LEU A 49 14.95 16.42 -2.76
N GLY A 50 14.55 15.23 -3.20
CA GLY A 50 15.41 14.26 -3.86
C GLY A 50 16.10 14.80 -5.11
N PRO A 51 15.36 15.37 -6.10
CA PRO A 51 15.97 15.98 -7.28
C PRO A 51 16.96 17.11 -6.93
N ARG A 52 16.63 17.98 -5.95
CA ARG A 52 17.54 19.05 -5.48
C ARG A 52 18.82 18.48 -4.87
N LEU A 53 18.73 17.44 -4.04
CA LEU A 53 19.91 16.79 -3.45
C LEU A 53 20.78 16.07 -4.49
N MET A 54 20.16 15.57 -5.56
CA MET A 54 20.83 14.85 -6.64
C MET A 54 21.37 15.74 -7.75
N GLU A 55 20.98 17.02 -7.83
CA GLU A 55 21.33 17.94 -8.91
C GLU A 55 22.84 17.93 -9.21
N ASN A 56 23.65 18.16 -8.17
CA ASN A 56 25.11 18.21 -8.24
C ASN A 56 25.81 16.87 -7.90
N ARG A 57 25.07 15.76 -7.88
CA ARG A 57 25.61 14.42 -7.59
C ARG A 57 25.56 13.52 -8.82
N LYS A 58 26.49 12.57 -8.90
CA LYS A 58 26.43 11.47 -9.88
C LYS A 58 25.31 10.49 -9.48
N PRO A 59 24.66 9.82 -10.45
CA PRO A 59 23.66 8.79 -10.15
C PRO A 59 24.30 7.66 -9.34
N PHE A 60 23.56 7.10 -8.38
CA PHE A 60 24.04 5.99 -7.57
C PHE A 60 23.97 4.65 -8.33
N GLU A 61 24.99 3.82 -8.16
CA GLU A 61 25.00 2.43 -8.64
C GLU A 61 24.38 1.52 -7.57
N LEU A 62 23.09 1.22 -7.72
CA LEU A 62 22.29 0.51 -6.71
C LEU A 62 21.88 -0.89 -7.15
N ARG A 63 22.63 -1.53 -8.06
CA ARG A 63 22.24 -2.82 -8.67
C ARG A 63 21.86 -3.88 -7.65
N ASN A 64 22.74 -4.18 -6.69
CA ASN A 64 22.47 -5.22 -5.69
C ASN A 64 21.27 -4.89 -4.79
N ALA A 65 21.08 -3.60 -4.48
CA ALA A 65 19.92 -3.15 -3.71
C ALA A 65 18.62 -3.32 -4.51
N LEU A 66 18.63 -3.02 -5.81
CA LEU A 66 17.49 -3.23 -6.70
C LEU A 66 17.15 -4.71 -6.87
N ILE A 67 18.15 -5.58 -7.02
CA ILE A 67 17.95 -7.03 -7.09
C ILE A 67 17.29 -7.53 -5.80
N ALA A 68 17.85 -7.18 -4.64
CA ALA A 68 17.29 -7.60 -3.34
C ALA A 68 15.86 -7.06 -3.13
N TYR A 69 15.64 -5.80 -3.48
CA TYR A 69 14.34 -5.15 -3.37
C TYR A 69 13.29 -5.77 -4.30
N ASN A 70 13.59 -5.93 -5.59
CA ASN A 70 12.65 -6.52 -6.54
C ASN A 70 12.35 -7.98 -6.19
N LEU A 71 13.34 -8.75 -5.73
CA LEU A 71 13.13 -10.11 -5.24
C LEU A 71 12.20 -10.13 -4.02
N PHE A 72 12.43 -9.23 -3.05
CA PHE A 72 11.53 -9.06 -1.91
C PHE A 72 10.10 -8.75 -2.36
N GLN A 73 9.92 -7.80 -3.29
CA GLN A 73 8.60 -7.42 -3.80
C GLN A 73 7.89 -8.58 -4.52
N VAL A 74 8.61 -9.41 -5.28
CA VAL A 74 8.06 -10.63 -5.91
C VAL A 74 7.55 -11.59 -4.83
N ILE A 75 8.38 -11.92 -3.84
CA ILE A 75 8.01 -12.84 -2.77
C ILE A 75 6.82 -12.31 -1.98
N PHE A 76 6.85 -11.03 -1.62
CA PHE A 76 5.80 -10.40 -0.84
C PHE A 76 4.47 -10.32 -1.61
N SER A 77 4.52 -9.99 -2.91
CA SER A 77 3.32 -9.98 -3.77
C SER A 77 2.76 -11.39 -3.99
N ALA A 78 3.62 -12.40 -4.14
CA ALA A 78 3.20 -13.79 -4.27
C ALA A 78 2.53 -14.31 -3.00
N TRP A 79 3.09 -13.96 -1.84
CA TRP A 79 2.49 -14.28 -0.55
C TRP A 79 1.12 -13.59 -0.37
N LEU A 80 1.02 -12.29 -0.66
CA LEU A 80 -0.25 -11.57 -0.61
C LEU A 80 -1.31 -12.16 -1.55
N PHE A 81 -0.91 -12.53 -2.77
CA PHE A 81 -1.79 -13.16 -3.74
C PHE A 81 -2.31 -14.50 -3.21
N TYR A 82 -1.43 -15.35 -2.68
CA TYR A 82 -1.80 -16.62 -2.07
C TYR A 82 -2.74 -16.43 -0.88
N GLU A 83 -2.44 -15.49 0.02
CA GLU A 83 -3.29 -15.23 1.18
C GLU A 83 -4.67 -14.66 0.78
N CYS A 84 -4.73 -13.84 -0.28
CA CYS A 84 -5.99 -13.32 -0.82
C CYS A 84 -6.85 -14.44 -1.45
N LEU A 85 -6.21 -15.37 -2.17
CA LEU A 85 -6.85 -16.59 -2.65
C LEU A 85 -7.41 -17.41 -1.48
N MET A 86 -6.57 -17.75 -0.51
CA MET A 86 -6.98 -18.60 0.62
C MET A 86 -7.90 -17.89 1.63
N GLY A 87 -7.97 -16.56 1.61
CA GLY A 87 -8.89 -15.78 2.43
C GLY A 87 -10.30 -15.67 1.84
N GLY A 88 -10.53 -16.15 0.62
CA GLY A 88 -11.88 -16.29 0.08
C GLY A 88 -11.96 -16.53 -1.43
N TRP A 89 -11.03 -15.98 -2.23
CA TRP A 89 -11.11 -16.06 -3.69
C TRP A 89 -10.84 -17.45 -4.28
N TRP A 90 -10.33 -18.39 -3.48
CA TRP A 90 -10.13 -19.81 -3.84
C TRP A 90 -11.35 -20.68 -3.48
N GLY A 91 -12.55 -20.23 -3.88
CA GLY A 91 -13.77 -21.04 -3.86
C GLY A 91 -14.83 -20.65 -2.83
N GLU A 92 -14.54 -19.77 -1.87
CA GLU A 92 -15.56 -19.28 -0.92
C GLU A 92 -16.32 -18.06 -1.46
N TYR A 93 -15.65 -17.19 -2.20
CA TYR A 93 -16.21 -15.93 -2.70
C TYR A 93 -16.89 -16.10 -4.05
N SER A 94 -17.98 -15.34 -4.25
CA SER A 94 -18.58 -15.13 -5.56
C SER A 94 -17.83 -14.05 -6.34
N PHE A 95 -17.58 -14.28 -7.62
CA PHE A 95 -17.06 -13.24 -8.54
C PHE A 95 -18.06 -12.13 -8.87
N ARG A 96 -19.27 -12.17 -8.30
CA ARG A 96 -20.29 -11.12 -8.42
C ARG A 96 -20.33 -10.26 -7.15
N CYS A 97 -21.53 -9.92 -6.67
CA CYS A 97 -21.73 -9.16 -5.45
C CYS A 97 -21.32 -9.98 -4.22
N GLN A 98 -20.03 -9.91 -3.86
CA GLN A 98 -19.50 -10.52 -2.65
C GLN A 98 -19.52 -9.52 -1.49
N PRO A 99 -20.32 -9.76 -0.44
CA PRO A 99 -20.34 -8.91 0.74
C PRO A 99 -19.07 -9.09 1.59
N VAL A 100 -18.81 -8.12 2.46
CA VAL A 100 -17.78 -8.21 3.48
C VAL A 100 -18.29 -9.09 4.63
N ASP A 101 -17.49 -10.08 5.05
CA ASP A 101 -17.75 -10.85 6.26
C ASP A 101 -17.10 -10.15 7.48
N TYR A 102 -17.94 -9.63 8.37
CA TYR A 102 -17.53 -8.98 9.61
C TYR A 102 -17.40 -9.93 10.82
N SER A 103 -17.57 -11.25 10.61
CA SER A 103 -17.39 -12.25 11.65
C SER A 103 -15.92 -12.50 11.99
N ASN A 104 -15.67 -13.21 13.09
CA ASN A 104 -14.33 -13.66 13.47
C ASN A 104 -14.02 -15.08 12.96
N SER A 105 -14.61 -15.48 11.83
CA SER A 105 -14.25 -16.75 11.18
C SER A 105 -12.77 -16.73 10.75
N SER A 106 -12.17 -17.92 10.59
CA SER A 106 -10.77 -18.03 10.18
C SER A 106 -10.52 -17.36 8.82
N SER A 107 -11.41 -17.59 7.85
CA SER A 107 -11.28 -17.02 6.50
C SER A 107 -11.50 -15.50 6.50
N ALA A 108 -12.51 -15.00 7.22
CA ALA A 108 -12.73 -13.55 7.34
C ALA A 108 -11.56 -12.84 8.01
N THR A 109 -11.08 -13.36 9.15
CA THR A 109 -9.96 -12.78 9.88
C THR A 109 -8.69 -12.77 9.02
N ARG A 110 -8.44 -13.86 8.29
CA ARG A 110 -7.34 -13.94 7.31
C ARG A 110 -7.46 -12.85 6.24
N MET A 111 -8.64 -12.67 5.65
CA MET A 111 -8.88 -11.62 4.65
C MET A 111 -8.62 -10.21 5.21
N VAL A 112 -9.06 -9.91 6.44
CA VAL A 112 -8.78 -8.61 7.08
C VAL A 112 -7.26 -8.38 7.21
N HIS A 113 -6.52 -9.39 7.67
CA HIS A 113 -5.05 -9.30 7.76
C HIS A 113 -4.40 -9.06 6.41
N VAL A 114 -4.87 -9.74 5.35
CA VAL A 114 -4.38 -9.53 3.98
C VAL A 114 -4.66 -8.12 3.50
N CYS A 115 -5.84 -7.57 3.78
CA CYS A 115 -6.17 -6.19 3.43
C CYS A 115 -5.18 -5.20 4.06
N TRP A 116 -4.82 -5.41 5.33
CA TRP A 116 -3.84 -4.55 6.00
C TRP A 116 -2.41 -4.75 5.47
N TRP A 117 -2.00 -5.98 5.18
CA TRP A 117 -0.69 -6.22 4.55
C TRP A 117 -0.60 -5.68 3.12
N TYR A 118 -1.70 -5.70 2.38
CA TYR A 118 -1.82 -5.05 1.08
C TYR A 118 -1.75 -3.53 1.20
N TYR A 119 -2.36 -2.94 2.23
CA TYR A 119 -2.16 -1.53 2.57
C TYR A 119 -0.69 -1.23 2.87
N PHE A 120 -0.05 -2.06 3.69
CA PHE A 120 1.36 -1.89 4.02
C PHE A 120 2.27 -1.99 2.78
N SER A 121 1.95 -2.88 1.84
CA SER A 121 2.73 -3.03 0.60
C SER A 121 2.73 -1.75 -0.25
N LYS A 122 1.66 -0.95 -0.23
CA LYS A 122 1.66 0.31 -0.97
C LYS A 122 2.76 1.29 -0.51
N PHE A 123 3.19 1.21 0.75
CA PHE A 123 4.33 2.02 1.22
C PHE A 123 5.67 1.45 0.81
N THR A 124 5.82 0.13 0.71
CA THR A 124 7.10 -0.47 0.25
C THR A 124 7.38 -0.07 -1.20
N GLU A 125 6.33 0.07 -2.00
CA GLU A 125 6.39 0.52 -3.40
C GLU A 125 6.88 1.96 -3.58
N PHE A 126 6.86 2.80 -2.53
CA PHE A 126 7.46 4.14 -2.60
C PHE A 126 8.95 4.09 -2.95
N MET A 127 9.61 2.97 -2.64
CA MET A 127 11.01 2.76 -2.95
C MET A 127 11.31 2.73 -4.44
N ASP A 128 10.36 2.34 -5.29
CA ASP A 128 10.51 2.39 -6.75
C ASP A 128 10.91 3.80 -7.21
N THR A 129 10.13 4.79 -6.77
CA THR A 129 10.34 6.17 -7.15
C THR A 129 11.60 6.75 -6.53
N ILE A 130 11.91 6.38 -5.29
CA ILE A 130 13.14 6.81 -4.62
C ILE A 130 14.37 6.26 -5.36
N PHE A 131 14.35 5.01 -5.81
CA PHE A 131 15.42 4.46 -6.64
C PHE A 131 15.55 5.19 -7.98
N PHE A 132 14.44 5.57 -8.63
CA PHE A 132 14.49 6.37 -9.86
C PHE A 132 15.15 7.74 -9.63
N VAL A 133 14.81 8.41 -8.54
CA VAL A 133 15.42 9.72 -8.18
C VAL A 133 16.92 9.56 -7.90
N LEU A 134 17.32 8.58 -7.09
CA LEU A 134 18.72 8.33 -6.75
C LEU A 134 19.57 7.92 -7.96
N ARG A 135 18.96 7.27 -8.97
CA ARG A 135 19.62 6.92 -10.24
C ARG A 135 19.51 8.01 -11.31
N LYS A 136 18.96 9.19 -10.98
CA LYS A 136 18.66 10.30 -11.90
C LYS A 136 17.85 9.86 -13.14
N LYS A 137 16.98 8.86 -12.98
CA LYS A 137 16.09 8.37 -14.03
C LYS A 137 14.77 9.13 -14.04
N ASN A 138 14.83 10.44 -14.18
CA ASN A 138 13.68 11.34 -14.06
C ASN A 138 12.55 11.06 -15.06
N GLN A 139 12.87 10.47 -16.22
CA GLN A 139 11.88 10.03 -17.21
C GLN A 139 10.89 8.96 -16.66
N HIS A 140 11.30 8.15 -15.68
CA HIS A 140 10.44 7.15 -15.05
C HIS A 140 9.60 7.75 -13.89
N VAL A 141 9.99 8.92 -13.37
CA VAL A 141 9.22 9.68 -12.35
C VAL A 141 8.13 10.51 -13.03
N SER A 142 7.26 9.82 -13.77
CA SER A 142 6.14 10.44 -14.48
C SER A 142 5.08 10.96 -13.49
N THR A 143 4.26 11.91 -13.94
CA THR A 143 3.13 12.41 -13.16
C THR A 143 2.17 11.29 -12.77
N LEU A 144 1.89 10.36 -13.70
CA LEU A 144 1.03 9.21 -13.44
C LEU A 144 1.60 8.33 -12.32
N HIS A 145 2.89 8.00 -12.38
CA HIS A 145 3.54 7.15 -11.37
C HIS A 145 3.48 7.80 -9.98
N VAL A 146 3.81 9.08 -9.86
CA VAL A 146 3.81 9.79 -8.56
C VAL A 146 2.38 9.94 -8.01
N ILE A 147 1.39 10.27 -8.84
CA ILE A 147 -0.01 10.36 -8.39
C ILE A 147 -0.51 8.97 -7.97
N HIS A 148 -0.24 7.93 -8.75
CA HIS A 148 -0.61 6.56 -8.42
C HIS A 148 -0.03 6.17 -7.06
N HIS A 149 1.30 6.12 -6.91
CA HIS A 149 1.90 5.73 -5.63
C HIS A 149 1.53 6.68 -4.50
N GLY A 150 1.47 7.99 -4.73
CA GLY A 150 1.08 8.96 -3.71
C GLY A 150 -0.34 8.77 -3.16
N CYS A 151 -1.30 8.35 -3.99
CA CYS A 151 -2.69 8.20 -3.58
C CYS A 151 -3.06 6.78 -3.12
N MET A 152 -2.37 5.74 -3.61
CA MET A 152 -2.74 4.34 -3.34
C MET A 152 -2.79 3.96 -1.85
N PRO A 153 -1.83 4.30 -0.97
CA PRO A 153 -1.95 3.98 0.45
C PRO A 153 -3.16 4.65 1.10
N MET A 154 -3.48 5.88 0.71
CA MET A 154 -4.62 6.62 1.26
C MET A 154 -5.95 6.03 0.79
N SER A 155 -6.06 5.60 -0.47
CA SER A 155 -7.28 4.95 -0.95
C SER A 155 -7.51 3.59 -0.29
N VAL A 156 -6.45 2.80 -0.11
CA VAL A 156 -6.54 1.48 0.52
C VAL A 156 -6.82 1.59 2.02
N TRP A 157 -6.34 2.64 2.71
CA TRP A 157 -6.62 2.87 4.13
C TRP A 157 -8.13 2.83 4.45
N PHE A 158 -8.96 3.50 3.64
CA PHE A 158 -10.41 3.46 3.81
C PHE A 158 -10.99 2.07 3.57
N GLY A 159 -10.46 1.33 2.60
CA GLY A 159 -10.85 -0.06 2.36
C GLY A 159 -10.57 -0.95 3.57
N VAL A 160 -9.37 -0.87 4.16
CA VAL A 160 -9.03 -1.64 5.37
C VAL A 160 -9.88 -1.21 6.56
N LYS A 161 -10.09 0.09 6.73
CA LYS A 161 -10.79 0.61 7.89
C LYS A 161 -12.29 0.27 7.89
N PHE A 162 -12.94 0.27 6.74
CA PHE A 162 -14.39 0.15 6.66
C PHE A 162 -14.88 -1.13 6.01
N THR A 163 -14.18 -1.64 4.99
CA THR A 163 -14.61 -2.79 4.19
C THR A 163 -13.46 -3.78 3.95
N PRO A 164 -12.83 -4.34 5.00
CA PRO A 164 -11.66 -5.21 4.87
C PRO A 164 -12.05 -6.64 4.42
N GLY A 165 -12.53 -6.76 3.19
CA GLY A 165 -12.98 -8.02 2.60
C GLY A 165 -13.94 -7.80 1.43
N GLY A 166 -14.65 -8.85 1.05
CA GLY A 166 -15.68 -8.77 0.02
C GLY A 166 -15.16 -8.43 -1.38
N HIS A 167 -16.03 -7.93 -2.25
CA HIS A 167 -15.70 -7.71 -3.66
C HIS A 167 -14.59 -6.68 -3.88
N SER A 168 -14.42 -5.71 -2.97
CA SER A 168 -13.35 -4.70 -3.06
C SER A 168 -11.95 -5.30 -3.08
N THR A 169 -11.74 -6.48 -2.48
CA THR A 169 -10.42 -7.13 -2.45
C THR A 169 -10.07 -7.83 -3.76
N PHE A 170 -11.02 -7.95 -4.70
CA PHE A 170 -10.75 -8.46 -6.04
C PHE A 170 -9.72 -7.60 -6.79
N PHE A 171 -9.79 -6.28 -6.62
CA PHE A 171 -8.78 -5.38 -7.16
C PHE A 171 -7.39 -5.67 -6.57
N GLY A 172 -7.31 -5.91 -5.26
CA GLY A 172 -6.06 -6.28 -4.59
C GLY A 172 -5.52 -7.63 -5.07
N LEU A 173 -6.39 -8.60 -5.33
CA LEU A 173 -6.02 -9.89 -5.91
C LEU A 173 -5.36 -9.73 -7.29
N LEU A 174 -6.00 -9.00 -8.20
CA LEU A 174 -5.43 -8.77 -9.54
C LEU A 174 -4.16 -7.93 -9.49
N ASN A 175 -4.14 -6.89 -8.65
CA ASN A 175 -2.97 -6.03 -8.50
C ASN A 175 -1.75 -6.81 -8.00
N THR A 176 -1.92 -7.65 -6.97
CA THR A 176 -0.81 -8.48 -6.44
C THR A 176 -0.30 -9.47 -7.48
N PHE A 177 -1.18 -10.07 -8.28
CA PHE A 177 -0.77 -10.92 -9.41
C PHE A 177 0.06 -10.17 -10.45
N VAL A 178 -0.40 -8.99 -10.88
CA VAL A 178 0.34 -8.15 -11.83
C VAL A 178 1.68 -7.70 -11.23
N HIS A 179 1.74 -7.40 -9.93
CA HIS A 179 2.97 -7.01 -9.25
C HIS A 179 4.00 -8.15 -9.22
N ILE A 180 3.59 -9.42 -9.09
CA ILE A 180 4.51 -10.55 -9.25
C ILE A 180 5.23 -10.49 -10.60
N ILE A 181 4.47 -10.30 -11.68
CA ILE A 181 5.01 -10.26 -13.05
C ILE A 181 5.90 -9.02 -13.24
N MET A 182 5.41 -7.85 -12.80
CA MET A 182 6.12 -6.58 -12.95
C MET A 182 7.45 -6.57 -12.20
N TYR A 183 7.47 -6.99 -10.93
CA TYR A 183 8.72 -7.02 -10.15
C TYR A 183 9.66 -8.15 -10.60
N THR A 184 9.13 -9.25 -11.14
CA THR A 184 9.98 -10.26 -11.79
C THR A 184 10.68 -9.67 -13.01
N TYR A 185 9.97 -8.90 -13.84
CA TYR A 185 10.59 -8.19 -14.96
C TYR A 185 11.65 -7.18 -14.48
N TYR A 186 11.37 -6.38 -13.44
CA TYR A 186 12.34 -5.45 -12.88
C TYR A 186 13.55 -6.13 -12.25
N LEU A 187 13.37 -7.30 -11.62
CA LEU A 187 14.45 -8.12 -11.09
C LEU A 187 15.39 -8.60 -12.20
N LEU A 188 14.83 -9.10 -13.31
CA LEU A 188 15.62 -9.58 -14.45
C LEU A 188 16.31 -8.43 -15.21
N ALA A 189 15.76 -7.22 -15.13
CA ALA A 189 16.31 -6.02 -15.78
C ALA A 189 17.30 -5.22 -14.91
N ALA A 190 17.48 -5.58 -13.63
CA ALA A 190 18.33 -4.86 -12.67
C ALA A 190 19.82 -5.21 -12.80
#